data_AF-A0A1A9EZV4-F1
#
_entry.id   AF-A0A1A9EZV4-F1
#
_cell.length_a   1.000
_cell.length_b   1.000
_cell.length_c   1.000
_cell.angle_alpha   90.00
_cell.angle_beta   90.00
_cell.angle_gamma   90.00
#
_symmetry.space_group_name_H-M   'P 1'
#
loop_
_entity.id
_entity.type
_entity.pdbx_description
1 polymer ?
#
loop_
_entity_poly.entity_id
_entity_poly.type
_entity_poly.pdbx_seq_one_letter_code
_entity_poly.pdbx_strand_id
1 'polypeptide(L)'
;MRLFFAGLALMGLLSTPPLSAEERVFPPGAAIHPLCFDQLLSGLTSESPFSPVTCDGMPGEHPVFIFPGQDAADLTYTAQRITEEGYGRGFIAYAVAGHWPSKTGDDKWTLFEVTAANGFGNLRSSIWLLLQPQGNRVVKPLLYVPGGDRCNDGALRVSEVGSDRLIFLSAATPFRLLNPTRLNEWRLFMQQHAANQNEPQASNKKPQPPFMDWKPYLDVANDAGACAGGIIKSYNFKTDTLDVLGVRIDPGAFMSAQQGTKQACINNWLKAQDRFRKDGVQDLDLDEWDSMLSTLEPACAQH
;
A
#
# COMPACT_ATOMS: atom_id res chain seq x y z
N MET A 1 -5.12 17.04 -11.49
CA MET A 1 -4.58 15.78 -12.06
C MET A 1 -3.12 15.71 -11.59
N ARG A 2 -2.85 14.93 -10.55
CA ARG A 2 -1.54 14.91 -9.84
C ARG A 2 -0.55 14.08 -10.66
N LEU A 3 0.64 14.63 -10.93
CA LEU A 3 1.74 13.94 -11.62
C LEU A 3 2.45 13.03 -10.62
N PHE A 4 2.49 11.72 -10.91
CA PHE A 4 3.14 10.70 -10.08
C PHE A 4 4.57 10.49 -10.56
N PHE A 5 5.56 10.86 -9.75
CA PHE A 5 6.92 10.34 -9.89
C PHE A 5 7.21 9.39 -8.73
N ALA A 6 7.59 8.17 -9.08
CA ALA A 6 8.08 7.17 -8.15
C ALA A 6 9.49 7.52 -7.68
N GLY A 7 9.78 7.19 -6.41
CA GLY A 7 11.11 6.75 -6.00
C GLY A 7 12.00 7.78 -5.33
N LEU A 8 12.47 7.40 -4.14
CA LEU A 8 13.71 7.86 -3.50
C LEU A 8 13.78 9.33 -3.03
N ALA A 9 13.15 9.59 -1.89
CA ALA A 9 13.64 10.61 -0.95
C ALA A 9 13.76 10.06 0.48
N LEU A 10 14.04 8.74 0.64
CA LEU A 10 14.21 8.11 1.96
C LEU A 10 15.65 7.65 2.27
N MET A 11 16.63 8.01 1.45
CA MET A 11 18.05 7.60 1.62
C MET A 11 18.99 8.72 2.07
N GLY A 12 18.54 9.97 2.15
CA GLY A 12 19.35 11.05 2.71
C GLY A 12 18.63 11.62 3.91
N LEU A 13 18.93 11.15 5.13
CA LEU A 13 18.67 11.83 6.42
C LEU A 13 19.24 10.98 7.58
N LEU A 14 20.55 10.76 7.54
CA LEU A 14 21.36 10.46 8.72
C LEU A 14 22.19 11.72 8.99
N SER A 15 21.63 12.75 9.65
CA SER A 15 22.38 13.85 10.33
C SER A 15 21.56 15.12 10.63
N THR A 16 20.25 15.06 10.86
CA THR A 16 19.57 16.17 11.54
C THR A 16 19.57 15.89 13.05
N PRO A 17 20.20 16.74 13.89
CA PRO A 17 20.16 16.56 15.32
C PRO A 17 18.70 16.62 15.81
N PRO A 18 18.31 15.78 16.79
CA PRO A 18 16.97 15.84 17.36
C PRO A 18 16.71 17.22 17.98
N LEU A 19 15.53 17.78 17.73
CA LEU A 19 15.00 18.91 18.50
C LEU A 19 14.99 18.51 20.00
N SER A 20 15.33 19.45 20.89
CA SER A 20 15.57 19.16 22.30
C SER A 20 14.33 18.58 23.00
N ALA A 21 14.57 17.71 23.98
CA ALA A 21 13.59 16.86 24.65
C ALA A 21 12.57 17.59 25.55
N GLU A 22 12.51 18.93 25.54
CA GLU A 22 11.66 19.72 26.43
C GLU A 22 10.35 20.23 25.81
N GLU A 23 10.14 20.10 24.50
CA GLU A 23 8.83 20.33 23.89
C GLU A 23 8.12 19.00 23.59
N ARG A 24 7.46 18.46 24.61
CA ARG A 24 6.48 17.35 24.51
C ARG A 24 5.19 17.79 23.81
N VAL A 25 5.32 18.58 22.73
CA VAL A 25 4.20 19.06 21.94
C VAL A 25 3.97 18.05 20.83
N PHE A 26 2.80 17.40 20.86
CA PHE A 26 2.33 16.61 19.73
C PHE A 26 2.44 17.48 18.48
N PRO A 27 3.11 17.03 17.40
CA PRO A 27 3.34 17.90 16.26
C PRO A 27 2.01 18.49 15.76
N PRO A 28 1.95 19.81 15.49
CA PRO A 28 0.72 20.44 15.03
C PRO A 28 0.11 19.68 13.84
N GLY A 29 -1.16 19.30 13.95
CA GLY A 29 -1.90 18.57 12.91
C GLY A 29 -1.80 17.04 12.96
N ALA A 30 -0.92 16.44 13.77
CA ALA A 30 -0.90 14.98 13.94
C ALA A 30 -2.16 14.50 14.69
N ALA A 31 -2.91 13.57 14.08
CA ALA A 31 -4.15 13.07 14.65
C ALA A 31 -3.95 12.03 15.77
N ILE A 32 -2.89 11.22 15.66
CA ILE A 32 -2.42 10.25 16.67
C ILE A 32 -0.91 10.04 16.54
N HIS A 33 -0.31 9.39 17.54
CA HIS A 33 1.10 9.02 17.47
C HIS A 33 1.25 7.85 16.48
N PRO A 34 2.21 7.86 15.53
CA PRO A 34 2.32 6.80 14.53
C PRO A 34 2.42 5.39 15.14
N LEU A 35 3.14 5.23 16.25
CA LEU A 35 3.25 3.93 16.94
C LEU A 35 1.92 3.41 17.52
N CYS A 36 0.84 4.19 17.57
CA CYS A 36 -0.47 3.66 17.94
C CYS A 36 -0.95 2.57 16.96
N PHE A 37 -0.52 2.63 15.69
CA PHE A 37 -0.84 1.58 14.73
C PHE A 37 -0.20 0.23 15.06
N ASP A 38 0.86 0.16 15.87
CA ASP A 38 1.38 -1.12 16.35
C ASP A 38 0.35 -1.82 17.26
N GLN A 39 -0.29 -1.07 18.15
CA GLN A 39 -1.35 -1.61 19.02
C GLN A 39 -2.58 -2.02 18.20
N LEU A 40 -2.98 -1.21 17.22
CA LEU A 40 -4.10 -1.52 16.33
C LEU A 40 -3.82 -2.79 15.50
N LEU A 41 -2.62 -2.92 14.93
CA LEU A 41 -2.20 -4.10 14.17
C LEU A 41 -2.15 -5.36 15.03
N SER A 42 -1.63 -5.26 16.26
CA SER A 42 -1.66 -6.37 17.23
C SER A 42 -3.09 -6.74 17.64
N GLY A 43 -3.99 -5.76 17.73
CA GLY A 43 -5.40 -5.98 18.04
C GLY A 43 -6.13 -6.83 17.00
N LEU A 44 -5.72 -6.77 15.72
CA LEU A 44 -6.38 -7.51 14.63
C LEU A 44 -6.35 -9.04 14.80
N THR A 45 -5.43 -9.58 15.59
CA THR A 45 -5.35 -11.03 15.87
C THR A 45 -6.10 -11.44 17.14
N SER A 46 -6.74 -10.49 17.82
CA SER A 46 -7.53 -10.76 19.03
C SER A 46 -8.95 -11.23 18.68
N GLU A 47 -9.69 -11.70 19.70
CA GLU A 47 -11.11 -12.05 19.56
C GLU A 47 -12.00 -10.86 19.20
N SER A 48 -11.51 -9.62 19.40
CA SER A 48 -12.25 -8.39 19.09
C SER A 48 -11.34 -7.38 18.36
N PRO A 49 -11.09 -7.61 17.06
CA PRO A 49 -10.13 -6.83 16.26
C PRO A 49 -10.50 -5.36 16.06
N PHE A 50 -11.74 -4.98 16.40
CA PHE A 50 -12.24 -3.62 16.31
C PHE A 50 -12.60 -2.99 17.67
N SER A 51 -12.04 -3.53 18.76
CA SER A 51 -12.14 -2.90 20.09
C SER A 51 -11.44 -1.54 20.15
N PRO A 52 -11.91 -0.60 20.98
CA PRO A 52 -11.20 0.65 21.23
C PRO A 52 -9.78 0.40 21.78
N VAL A 53 -8.84 1.22 21.32
CA VAL A 53 -7.42 1.18 21.70
C VAL A 53 -7.03 2.53 22.27
N THR A 54 -6.37 2.54 23.43
CA THR A 54 -5.81 3.76 24.00
C THR A 54 -4.47 4.05 23.34
N CYS A 55 -4.44 5.05 22.47
CA CYS A 55 -3.19 5.57 21.92
C CYS A 55 -2.45 6.39 22.99
N ASP A 56 -1.83 5.72 23.96
CA ASP A 56 -0.94 6.39 24.89
C ASP A 56 0.30 6.85 24.14
N GLY A 57 0.31 8.14 23.80
CA GLY A 57 1.47 8.79 23.24
C GLY A 57 2.63 8.63 24.22
N MET A 58 3.76 8.14 23.74
CA MET A 58 5.05 8.38 24.39
C MET A 58 5.85 9.43 23.59
N PRO A 59 5.34 10.67 23.40
CA PRO A 59 6.15 11.75 22.86
C PRO A 59 7.28 12.02 23.84
N GLY A 60 8.49 11.58 23.49
CA GLY A 60 9.69 11.63 24.32
C GLY A 60 10.68 10.53 23.94
N GLU A 61 10.27 9.27 24.07
CA GLU A 61 11.11 8.11 23.69
C GLU A 61 11.07 7.86 22.17
N HIS A 62 9.98 8.23 21.52
CA HIS A 62 9.77 8.02 20.09
C HIS A 62 9.38 9.34 19.43
N PRO A 63 10.34 10.18 19.00
CA PRO A 63 10.01 11.43 18.32
C PRO A 63 9.25 11.18 17.02
N VAL A 64 8.29 12.06 16.73
CA VAL A 64 7.55 12.07 15.47
C VAL A 64 8.23 13.03 14.49
N PHE A 65 8.61 12.50 13.35
CA PHE A 65 9.16 13.24 12.22
C PHE A 65 8.06 13.54 11.21
N ILE A 66 7.99 14.79 10.75
CA ILE A 66 7.03 15.22 9.73
C ILE A 66 7.78 15.38 8.42
N PHE A 67 7.31 14.71 7.37
CA PHE A 67 7.84 14.84 6.03
C PHE A 67 6.78 15.46 5.12
N PRO A 68 7.15 16.38 4.23
CA PRO A 68 6.27 16.76 3.13
C PRO A 68 6.02 15.52 2.27
N GLY A 69 4.75 15.29 1.94
CA GLY A 69 4.32 14.30 0.97
C GLY A 69 4.54 14.79 -0.46
N GLN A 70 3.95 14.07 -1.42
CA GLN A 70 4.09 14.44 -2.83
C GLN A 70 3.47 15.80 -3.15
N ASP A 71 2.39 16.16 -2.45
CA ASP A 71 1.83 17.51 -2.46
C ASP A 71 2.25 18.24 -1.18
N ALA A 72 2.56 19.54 -1.28
CA ALA A 72 2.98 20.35 -0.14
C ALA A 72 1.94 20.44 1.00
N ALA A 73 0.69 20.03 0.74
CA ALA A 73 -0.38 19.94 1.73
C ALA A 73 -0.48 18.56 2.41
N ASP A 74 0.12 17.52 1.84
CA ASP A 74 0.02 16.15 2.34
C ASP A 74 1.19 15.91 3.31
N LEU A 75 0.98 16.02 4.62
CA LEU A 75 2.03 15.71 5.60
C LEU A 75 2.05 14.21 5.93
N THR A 76 3.25 13.63 5.96
CA THR A 76 3.48 12.26 6.45
C THR A 76 4.11 12.31 7.84
N TYR A 77 3.48 11.65 8.80
CA TYR A 77 3.93 11.56 10.18
C TYR A 77 4.59 10.21 10.43
N THR A 78 5.84 10.22 10.87
CA THR A 78 6.65 9.00 11.02
C THR A 78 7.25 8.90 12.41
N ALA A 79 7.24 7.71 13.00
CA ALA A 79 7.96 7.41 14.23
C ALA A 79 8.77 6.13 14.06
N GLN A 80 10.00 6.13 14.57
CA GLN A 80 10.86 4.94 14.56
C GLN A 80 10.45 3.97 15.66
N ARG A 81 10.49 2.68 15.34
CA ARG A 81 10.47 1.60 16.32
C ARG A 81 11.91 1.42 16.80
N ILE A 82 12.15 1.58 18.09
CA ILE A 82 13.45 1.33 18.71
C ILE A 82 13.30 0.27 19.80
N THR A 83 14.34 -0.52 20.04
CA THR A 83 14.41 -1.40 21.21
C THR A 83 14.69 -0.60 22.48
N GLU A 84 14.53 -1.24 23.63
CA GLU A 84 15.01 -0.71 24.91
C GLU A 84 16.52 -0.37 24.88
N GLU A 85 17.28 -1.09 24.06
CA GLU A 85 18.72 -0.88 23.83
C GLU A 85 19.01 0.18 22.73
N GLY A 86 17.98 0.80 22.15
CA GLY A 86 18.11 1.86 21.14
C GLY A 86 18.30 1.38 19.70
N TYR A 87 18.21 0.07 19.42
CA TYR A 87 18.35 -0.44 18.05
C TYR A 87 17.08 -0.23 17.22
N GLY A 88 17.25 0.26 15.99
CA GLY A 88 16.14 0.46 15.05
C GLY A 88 15.47 -0.85 14.62
N ARG A 89 14.15 -0.94 14.81
CA ARG A 89 13.26 -2.03 14.36
C ARG A 89 12.32 -1.60 13.23
N GLY A 90 12.71 -0.54 12.51
CA GLY A 90 11.95 0.07 11.43
C GLY A 90 11.08 1.22 11.92
N PHE A 91 9.90 1.42 11.31
CA PHE A 91 9.09 2.61 11.55
C PHE A 91 7.60 2.36 11.29
N ILE A 92 6.75 3.25 11.83
CA ILE A 92 5.40 3.50 11.32
C ILE A 92 5.38 4.89 10.71
N ALA A 93 4.82 5.00 9.52
CA ALA A 93 4.47 6.26 8.88
C ALA A 93 2.99 6.27 8.54
N TYR A 94 2.33 7.42 8.64
CA TYR A 94 0.99 7.61 8.10
C TYR A 94 0.80 8.97 7.44
N ALA A 95 -0.12 9.02 6.47
CA ALA A 95 -0.71 10.25 5.98
C ALA A 95 -2.22 10.25 6.28
N VAL A 96 -2.81 11.43 6.41
CA VAL A 96 -4.26 11.58 6.60
C VAL A 96 -4.91 11.76 5.22
N ALA A 97 -5.67 10.77 4.79
CA ALA A 97 -6.39 10.81 3.51
C ALA A 97 -7.69 11.63 3.58
N GLY A 98 -8.26 11.78 4.77
CA GLY A 98 -9.47 12.57 4.98
C GLY A 98 -9.92 12.55 6.43
N HIS A 99 -10.73 13.53 6.79
CA HIS A 99 -11.39 13.54 8.09
C HIS A 99 -12.73 14.26 8.06
N TRP A 100 -13.66 13.80 8.88
CA TRP A 100 -15.02 14.34 8.95
C TRP A 100 -15.51 14.41 10.41
N PRO A 101 -16.34 15.40 10.76
CA PRO A 101 -17.06 15.37 12.02
C PRO A 101 -18.01 14.18 12.07
N SER A 102 -18.19 13.60 13.24
CA SER A 102 -19.22 12.59 13.47
C SER A 102 -20.61 13.20 13.56
N LYS A 103 -21.64 12.36 13.39
CA LYS A 103 -23.04 12.76 13.55
C LYS A 103 -23.37 13.27 14.96
N THR A 104 -22.58 12.87 15.97
CA THR A 104 -22.71 13.29 17.37
C THR A 104 -22.00 14.61 17.66
N GLY A 105 -21.28 15.19 16.69
CA GLY A 105 -20.61 16.50 16.79
C GLY A 105 -19.27 16.47 17.54
N ASP A 106 -19.15 15.61 18.54
CA ASP A 106 -17.98 15.53 19.42
C ASP A 106 -16.91 14.54 18.93
N ASP A 107 -17.26 13.52 18.14
CA ASP A 107 -16.26 12.58 17.62
C ASP A 107 -15.75 13.01 16.23
N LYS A 108 -14.54 12.60 15.88
CA LYS A 108 -13.91 12.80 14.58
C LYS A 108 -13.64 11.46 13.89
N TRP A 109 -14.04 11.35 12.64
CA TRP A 109 -13.65 10.25 11.75
C TRP A 109 -12.38 10.66 11.02
N THR A 110 -11.34 9.82 11.08
CA THR A 110 -10.09 10.09 10.38
C THR A 110 -9.69 8.84 9.58
N LEU A 111 -9.44 9.04 8.28
CA LEU A 111 -8.97 8.02 7.36
C LEU A 111 -7.46 8.15 7.19
N PHE A 112 -6.74 7.06 7.38
CA PHE A 112 -5.29 7.02 7.36
C PHE A 112 -4.77 6.07 6.28
N GLU A 113 -3.73 6.51 5.60
CA GLU A 113 -2.85 5.65 4.80
C GLU A 113 -1.61 5.34 5.63
N VAL A 114 -1.41 4.08 5.98
CA VAL A 114 -0.38 3.67 6.93
C VAL A 114 0.64 2.80 6.24
N THR A 115 1.92 3.03 6.54
CA THR A 115 3.06 2.20 6.16
C THR A 115 3.82 1.76 7.40
N ALA A 116 4.00 0.45 7.56
CA ALA A 116 4.72 -0.17 8.64
C ALA A 116 5.95 -0.92 8.09
N ALA A 117 7.14 -0.61 8.61
CA ALA A 117 8.39 -1.26 8.23
C ALA A 117 9.04 -1.93 9.43
N ASN A 118 9.46 -3.20 9.31
CA ASN A 118 9.94 -4.00 10.45
C ASN A 118 11.48 -4.06 10.60
N GLY A 119 12.23 -3.16 9.95
CA GLY A 119 13.69 -3.11 10.03
C GLY A 119 14.43 -4.13 9.16
N PHE A 120 13.74 -5.18 8.67
CA PHE A 120 14.31 -6.25 7.84
C PHE A 120 13.99 -6.09 6.34
N GLY A 121 13.77 -4.86 5.88
CA GLY A 121 13.49 -4.56 4.46
C GLY A 121 12.07 -4.88 4.00
N ASN A 122 11.18 -5.35 4.88
CA ASN A 122 9.76 -5.58 4.57
C ASN A 122 8.92 -4.37 4.99
N LEU A 123 8.11 -3.88 4.06
CA LEU A 123 7.10 -2.86 4.33
C LEU A 123 5.72 -3.50 4.19
N ARG A 124 4.76 -2.99 4.96
CA ARG A 124 3.34 -3.31 4.80
C ARG A 124 2.57 -2.03 4.79
N SER A 125 1.64 -1.91 3.86
CA SER A 125 0.72 -0.78 3.82
C SER A 125 -0.68 -1.19 4.27
N SER A 126 -1.48 -0.23 4.71
CA SER A 126 -2.87 -0.43 5.06
C SER A 126 -3.65 0.87 5.03
N ILE A 127 -4.97 0.78 4.91
CA ILE A 127 -5.89 1.91 5.11
C ILE A 127 -6.68 1.66 6.39
N TRP A 128 -6.81 2.70 7.22
CA TRP A 128 -7.56 2.63 8.48
C TRP A 128 -8.58 3.76 8.56
N LEU A 129 -9.83 3.43 8.92
CA LEU A 129 -10.80 4.42 9.38
C LEU A 129 -10.91 4.32 10.89
N LEU A 130 -10.58 5.40 11.58
CA LEU A 130 -10.67 5.48 13.04
C LEU A 130 -11.72 6.51 13.45
N LEU A 131 -12.48 6.18 14.50
CA LEU A 131 -13.29 7.11 15.26
C LEU A 131 -12.52 7.57 16.49
N GLN A 132 -12.40 8.88 16.65
CA GLN A 132 -11.66 9.53 17.72
C GLN A 132 -12.63 10.46 18.50
N PRO A 133 -13.03 10.10 19.72
CA PRO A 133 -13.79 11.01 20.58
C PRO A 133 -12.96 12.24 20.94
N GLN A 134 -13.56 13.45 20.89
CA GLN A 134 -12.85 14.67 21.30
C GLN A 134 -12.29 14.57 22.72
N GLY A 135 -11.06 15.06 22.90
CA GLY A 135 -10.41 15.10 24.21
C GLY A 135 -9.93 13.76 24.76
N ASN A 136 -10.15 12.64 24.05
CA ASN A 136 -9.71 11.32 24.47
C ASN A 136 -8.58 10.78 23.58
N ARG A 137 -7.66 10.01 24.17
CA ARG A 137 -6.60 9.27 23.46
C ARG A 137 -7.07 7.91 22.94
N VAL A 138 -8.30 7.54 23.25
CA VAL A 138 -8.91 6.30 22.77
C VAL A 138 -9.33 6.48 21.31
N VAL A 139 -8.91 5.56 20.45
CA VAL A 139 -9.37 5.44 19.08
C VAL A 139 -10.12 4.13 18.91
N LYS A 140 -11.20 4.16 18.14
CA LYS A 140 -11.93 2.95 17.74
C LYS A 140 -11.70 2.70 16.26
N PRO A 141 -11.03 1.60 15.86
CA PRO A 141 -10.95 1.23 14.47
C PRO A 141 -12.33 0.78 13.97
N LEU A 142 -12.67 1.19 12.75
CA LEU A 142 -13.96 0.89 12.11
C LEU A 142 -13.78 0.27 10.74
N LEU A 143 -12.61 0.46 10.13
CA LEU A 143 -12.22 -0.20 8.90
C LEU A 143 -10.72 -0.48 8.94
N TYR A 144 -10.35 -1.65 8.42
CA TYR A 144 -8.98 -2.00 8.08
C TYR A 144 -8.95 -2.63 6.69
N VAL A 145 -8.24 -1.99 5.76
CA VAL A 145 -7.94 -2.57 4.45
C VAL A 145 -6.47 -2.96 4.41
N PRO A 146 -6.12 -4.25 4.37
CA PRO A 146 -4.74 -4.69 4.30
C PRO A 146 -4.14 -4.41 2.90
N GLY A 147 -2.92 -3.91 2.88
CA GLY A 147 -2.09 -3.81 1.68
C GLY A 147 -0.88 -4.75 1.76
N GLY A 148 -0.12 -4.81 0.67
CA GLY A 148 1.10 -5.59 0.57
C GLY A 148 2.38 -4.78 0.80
N ASP A 149 3.49 -5.30 0.27
CA ASP A 149 4.83 -4.71 0.37
C ASP A 149 5.16 -3.88 -0.87
N ARG A 150 5.37 -2.57 -0.70
CA ARG A 150 5.78 -1.63 -1.76
C ARG A 150 5.01 -1.85 -3.08
N CYS A 151 5.67 -2.32 -4.15
CA CYS A 151 5.06 -2.50 -5.46
C CYS A 151 4.19 -3.77 -5.57
N ASN A 152 4.21 -4.65 -4.57
CA ASN A 152 3.38 -5.86 -4.50
C ASN A 152 2.12 -5.59 -3.66
N ASP A 153 1.19 -4.83 -4.22
CA ASP A 153 -0.05 -4.33 -3.58
C ASP A 153 0.16 -3.38 -2.41
N GLY A 154 1.37 -2.87 -2.25
CA GLY A 154 1.69 -1.93 -1.18
C GLY A 154 1.33 -0.48 -1.55
N ALA A 155 1.91 0.45 -0.79
CA ALA A 155 1.80 1.90 -1.00
C ALA A 155 0.37 2.36 -1.32
N LEU A 156 -0.59 1.94 -0.49
CA LEU A 156 -2.00 2.28 -0.69
C LEU A 156 -2.22 3.79 -0.66
N ARG A 157 -3.02 4.30 -1.61
CA ARG A 157 -3.38 5.72 -1.74
C ARG A 157 -4.87 5.87 -1.98
N VAL A 158 -5.58 6.54 -1.10
CA VAL A 158 -7.00 6.84 -1.25
C VAL A 158 -7.16 7.96 -2.28
N SER A 159 -8.01 7.74 -3.27
CA SER A 159 -8.34 8.73 -4.30
C SER A 159 -9.72 9.34 -4.11
N GLU A 160 -10.67 8.58 -3.57
CA GLU A 160 -12.05 9.03 -3.35
C GLU A 160 -12.64 8.38 -2.10
N VAL A 161 -13.46 9.14 -1.37
CA VAL A 161 -14.26 8.64 -0.25
C VAL A 161 -15.71 9.05 -0.45
N GLY A 162 -16.57 8.06 -0.69
CA GLY A 162 -18.01 8.22 -0.80
C GLY A 162 -18.74 7.80 0.47
N SER A 163 -20.07 7.83 0.44
CA SER A 163 -20.92 7.42 1.56
C SER A 163 -20.95 5.91 1.80
N ASP A 164 -20.69 5.12 0.77
CA ASP A 164 -20.84 3.66 0.75
C ASP A 164 -19.59 2.92 0.24
N ARG A 165 -18.61 3.65 -0.29
CA ARG A 165 -17.36 3.08 -0.78
C ARG A 165 -16.17 4.01 -0.60
N LEU A 166 -14.98 3.44 -0.58
CA LEU A 166 -13.74 4.16 -0.85
C LEU A 166 -13.15 3.67 -2.18
N ILE A 167 -12.43 4.54 -2.87
CA ILE A 167 -11.62 4.19 -4.03
C ILE A 167 -10.16 4.51 -3.70
N PHE A 168 -9.28 3.57 -4.01
CA PHE A 168 -7.87 3.67 -3.70
C PHE A 168 -7.01 2.97 -4.75
N LEU A 169 -5.79 3.45 -4.90
CA LEU A 169 -4.74 2.86 -5.69
C LEU A 169 -3.86 1.97 -4.80
N SER A 170 -3.46 0.82 -5.34
CA SER A 170 -2.49 -0.09 -4.75
C SER A 170 -1.33 -0.24 -5.72
N ALA A 171 -0.09 0.04 -5.30
CA ALA A 171 1.05 -0.02 -6.21
C ALA A 171 1.24 -1.45 -6.76
N ALA A 172 1.67 -1.53 -8.02
CA ALA A 172 1.70 -2.78 -8.77
C ALA A 172 3.01 -2.94 -9.55
N THR A 173 3.51 -4.17 -9.59
CA THR A 173 4.57 -4.61 -10.49
C THR A 173 4.01 -4.96 -11.87
N PRO A 174 4.84 -5.16 -12.90
CA PRO A 174 4.39 -5.70 -14.18
C PRO A 174 3.55 -6.97 -14.03
N PHE A 175 3.98 -7.92 -13.20
CA PHE A 175 3.25 -9.16 -12.97
C PHE A 175 1.86 -8.91 -12.35
N ARG A 176 1.74 -7.98 -11.39
CA ARG A 176 0.45 -7.62 -10.78
C ARG A 176 -0.49 -6.95 -11.79
N LEU A 177 0.04 -6.08 -12.65
CA LEU A 177 -0.73 -5.41 -13.70
C LEU A 177 -1.26 -6.37 -14.76
N LEU A 178 -0.56 -7.46 -15.08
CA LEU A 178 -1.08 -8.51 -15.96
C LEU A 178 -2.17 -9.38 -15.30
N ASN A 179 -2.34 -9.30 -13.98
CA ASN A 179 -3.19 -10.21 -13.21
C ASN A 179 -4.20 -9.49 -12.29
N PRO A 180 -4.74 -8.31 -12.62
CA PRO A 180 -5.25 -7.35 -11.64
C PRO A 180 -6.36 -7.88 -10.72
N THR A 181 -7.12 -8.91 -11.14
CA THR A 181 -8.20 -9.55 -10.38
C THR A 181 -7.82 -10.85 -9.65
N ARG A 182 -6.65 -11.46 -9.94
CA ARG A 182 -6.30 -12.84 -9.49
C ARG A 182 -5.56 -12.90 -8.14
N LEU A 183 -5.65 -11.86 -7.33
CA LEU A 183 -4.50 -11.33 -6.59
C LEU A 183 -4.41 -11.69 -5.11
N ASN A 184 -5.53 -12.00 -4.44
CA ASN A 184 -5.51 -12.44 -3.04
C ASN A 184 -4.90 -13.85 -2.90
N GLU A 185 -5.06 -14.69 -3.93
CA GLU A 185 -4.65 -16.09 -3.89
C GLU A 185 -3.13 -16.24 -4.10
N TRP A 186 -2.52 -15.51 -5.04
CA TRP A 186 -1.07 -15.62 -5.31
C TRP A 186 -0.19 -15.12 -4.17
N ARG A 187 -0.58 -14.04 -3.48
CA ARG A 187 0.20 -13.53 -2.33
C ARG A 187 0.20 -14.53 -1.19
N LEU A 188 -0.98 -15.06 -0.85
CA LEU A 188 -1.13 -16.07 0.20
C LEU A 188 -0.42 -17.37 -0.21
N PHE A 189 -0.56 -17.80 -1.46
CA PHE A 189 0.12 -18.98 -2.01
C PHE A 189 1.64 -18.86 -1.91
N MET A 190 2.24 -17.73 -2.30
CA MET A 190 3.69 -17.51 -2.22
C MET A 190 4.18 -17.40 -0.78
N GLN A 191 3.42 -16.73 0.10
CA GLN A 191 3.74 -16.64 1.54
C GLN A 191 3.68 -18.03 2.21
N GLN A 192 2.67 -18.84 1.88
CA GLN A 192 2.52 -20.21 2.36
C GLN A 192 3.61 -21.12 1.78
N HIS A 193 3.96 -21.03 0.50
CA HIS A 193 5.03 -21.86 -0.09
C HIS A 193 6.41 -21.52 0.48
N ALA A 194 6.65 -20.25 0.81
CA ALA A 194 7.88 -19.84 1.49
C ALA A 194 7.93 -20.31 2.96
N ALA A 195 6.78 -20.35 3.65
CA ALA A 195 6.70 -20.76 5.06
C ALA A 195 6.58 -22.29 5.26
N ASN A 196 5.94 -23.01 4.33
CA ASN A 196 5.54 -24.41 4.48
C ASN A 196 6.45 -25.40 3.73
N GLN A 197 7.75 -25.13 3.61
CA GLN A 197 8.68 -26.16 3.13
C GLN A 197 8.68 -27.44 4.00
N ASN A 198 8.06 -27.41 5.19
CA ASN A 198 7.99 -28.53 6.13
C ASN A 198 6.59 -28.92 6.63
N GLU A 199 5.47 -28.32 6.18
CA GLU A 199 4.14 -28.77 6.60
C GLU A 199 3.11 -28.87 5.45
N PRO A 200 2.51 -30.04 5.22
CA PRO A 200 1.57 -30.27 4.14
C PRO A 200 0.14 -29.99 4.59
N GLN A 201 -0.21 -28.76 4.99
CA GLN A 201 -1.63 -28.42 5.24
C GLN A 201 -1.88 -26.91 5.43
N ALA A 202 -2.10 -26.17 4.34
CA ALA A 202 -2.83 -24.89 4.40
C ALA A 202 -3.48 -24.54 3.05
N SER A 203 -4.76 -24.88 2.91
CA SER A 203 -5.67 -24.63 1.76
C SER A 203 -5.29 -25.27 0.41
N ASN A 204 -6.03 -26.31 0.02
CA ASN A 204 -5.93 -27.02 -1.28
C ASN A 204 -6.40 -26.19 -2.51
N LYS A 205 -6.73 -24.90 -2.36
CA LYS A 205 -7.11 -24.08 -3.50
C LYS A 205 -5.85 -23.53 -4.14
N LYS A 206 -5.41 -24.19 -5.22
CA LYS A 206 -4.42 -23.61 -6.13
C LYS A 206 -4.94 -22.24 -6.57
N PRO A 207 -4.10 -21.20 -6.55
CA PRO A 207 -4.50 -19.90 -7.07
C PRO A 207 -4.93 -20.05 -8.53
N GLN A 208 -5.85 -19.21 -8.98
CA GLN A 208 -6.14 -19.13 -10.41
C GLN A 208 -4.83 -19.00 -11.21
N PRO A 209 -4.67 -19.70 -12.34
CA PRO A 209 -3.45 -19.61 -13.13
C PRO A 209 -3.16 -18.15 -13.45
N PRO A 210 -1.88 -17.73 -13.47
CA PRO A 210 -1.55 -16.38 -13.85
C PRO A 210 -1.80 -16.19 -15.35
N PHE A 211 -1.81 -14.94 -15.81
CA PHE A 211 -1.90 -14.61 -17.23
C PHE A 211 -0.84 -15.38 -18.03
N MET A 212 -1.29 -16.13 -19.04
CA MET A 212 -0.47 -17.00 -19.89
C MET A 212 0.43 -18.00 -19.12
N ASP A 213 0.05 -18.41 -17.91
CA ASP A 213 0.88 -19.25 -17.02
C ASP A 213 2.28 -18.68 -16.73
N TRP A 214 2.46 -17.37 -16.90
CA TRP A 214 3.73 -16.70 -16.64
C TRP A 214 3.99 -16.61 -15.14
N LYS A 215 5.16 -17.04 -14.70
CA LYS A 215 5.54 -17.11 -13.28
C LYS A 215 6.08 -15.77 -12.79
N PRO A 216 5.66 -15.30 -11.60
CA PRO A 216 6.29 -14.13 -10.98
C PRO A 216 7.77 -14.40 -10.71
N TYR A 217 8.61 -13.37 -10.80
CA TYR A 217 10.08 -13.42 -10.56
C TYR A 217 10.92 -14.24 -11.54
N LEU A 218 10.30 -15.09 -12.37
CA LEU A 218 11.00 -15.84 -13.40
C LEU A 218 10.73 -15.24 -14.78
N ASP A 219 9.44 -15.14 -15.12
CA ASP A 219 8.97 -14.75 -16.44
C ASP A 219 8.66 -13.24 -16.52
N VAL A 220 8.12 -12.68 -15.44
CA VAL A 220 7.67 -11.29 -15.38
C VAL A 220 8.10 -10.67 -14.05
N ALA A 221 8.56 -9.42 -14.10
CA ALA A 221 9.07 -8.72 -12.93
C ALA A 221 7.99 -8.60 -11.84
N ASN A 222 8.37 -8.97 -10.62
CA ASN A 222 7.48 -8.95 -9.45
C ASN A 222 8.21 -8.59 -8.15
N ASP A 223 9.43 -8.06 -8.24
CA ASP A 223 10.16 -7.60 -7.06
C ASP A 223 9.49 -6.35 -6.46
N ALA A 224 9.73 -6.14 -5.16
CA ALA A 224 9.09 -5.07 -4.41
C ALA A 224 9.60 -3.65 -4.80
N GLY A 225 10.59 -3.55 -5.69
CA GLY A 225 11.10 -2.29 -6.24
C GLY A 225 10.63 -1.98 -7.67
N ALA A 226 10.17 -2.98 -8.43
CA ALA A 226 9.71 -2.84 -9.81
C ALA A 226 8.28 -2.30 -9.90
N CYS A 227 8.03 -1.11 -9.36
CA CYS A 227 6.76 -0.42 -9.52
C CYS A 227 6.57 -0.04 -10.98
N ALA A 228 5.44 -0.44 -11.57
CA ALA A 228 5.08 -0.18 -12.97
C ALA A 228 3.74 0.54 -13.12
N GLY A 229 3.18 0.99 -12.00
CA GLY A 229 1.86 1.60 -11.92
C GLY A 229 1.11 1.16 -10.67
N GLY A 230 -0.20 0.96 -10.79
CA GLY A 230 -1.04 0.52 -9.68
C GLY A 230 -2.37 -0.09 -10.14
N ILE A 231 -3.07 -0.73 -9.22
CA ILE A 231 -4.42 -1.27 -9.43
C ILE A 231 -5.39 -0.37 -8.70
N ILE A 232 -6.42 0.08 -9.41
CA ILE A 232 -7.48 0.94 -8.90
C ILE A 232 -8.54 0.01 -8.31
N LYS A 233 -8.78 0.14 -7.00
CA LYS A 233 -9.65 -0.72 -6.22
C LYS A 233 -10.76 0.10 -5.57
N SER A 234 -11.93 -0.52 -5.40
CA SER A 234 -12.98 0.00 -4.54
C SER A 234 -13.20 -0.93 -3.37
N TYR A 235 -13.46 -0.36 -2.19
CA TYR A 235 -13.94 -1.14 -1.05
C TYR A 235 -15.33 -0.63 -0.66
N ASN A 236 -16.31 -1.53 -0.65
CA ASN A 236 -17.69 -1.22 -0.31
C ASN A 236 -17.94 -1.45 1.19
N PHE A 237 -18.32 -0.38 1.90
CA PHE A 237 -18.52 -0.42 3.35
C PHE A 237 -19.72 -1.26 3.80
N LYS A 238 -20.71 -1.47 2.91
CA LYS A 238 -21.95 -2.20 3.24
C LYS A 238 -21.79 -3.70 3.04
N THR A 239 -21.12 -4.11 1.97
CA THR A 239 -20.96 -5.51 1.59
C THR A 239 -19.65 -6.11 2.08
N ASP A 240 -18.71 -5.29 2.58
CA ASP A 240 -17.34 -5.71 2.94
C ASP A 240 -16.64 -6.41 1.77
N THR A 241 -16.81 -5.85 0.56
CA THR A 241 -16.24 -6.38 -0.67
C THR A 241 -15.21 -5.44 -1.25
N LEU A 242 -14.18 -6.03 -1.86
CA LEU A 242 -13.16 -5.33 -2.63
C LEU A 242 -13.33 -5.66 -4.10
N ASP A 243 -13.50 -4.62 -4.91
CA ASP A 243 -13.63 -4.70 -6.35
C ASP A 243 -12.42 -4.05 -7.03
N VAL A 244 -12.05 -4.57 -8.20
CA VAL A 244 -11.04 -3.97 -9.06
C VAL A 244 -11.75 -3.16 -10.13
N LEU A 245 -11.47 -1.85 -10.18
CA LEU A 245 -12.10 -0.93 -11.14
C LEU A 245 -11.27 -0.79 -12.42
N GLY A 246 -9.95 -0.98 -12.32
CA GLY A 246 -9.04 -0.78 -13.43
C GLY A 246 -7.58 -0.77 -13.01
N VAL A 247 -6.72 -0.30 -13.91
CA VAL A 247 -5.28 -0.21 -13.70
C VAL A 247 -4.76 1.18 -14.06
N ARG A 248 -3.74 1.60 -13.33
CA ARG A 248 -2.88 2.72 -13.66
C ARG A 248 -1.58 2.17 -14.20
N ILE A 249 -1.22 2.54 -15.42
CA ILE A 249 0.03 2.14 -16.06
C ILE A 249 0.99 3.33 -16.06
N ASP A 250 2.20 3.13 -15.55
CA ASP A 250 3.35 4.00 -15.81
C ASP A 250 4.19 3.34 -16.91
N PRO A 251 4.07 3.76 -18.19
CA PRO A 251 4.73 3.07 -19.28
C PRO A 251 6.26 3.10 -19.16
N GLY A 252 6.83 4.21 -18.67
CA GLY A 252 8.26 4.35 -18.49
C GLY A 252 8.79 3.37 -17.44
N ALA A 253 8.14 3.33 -16.28
CA ALA A 253 8.50 2.41 -15.21
C ALA A 253 8.26 0.94 -15.60
N PHE A 254 7.15 0.63 -16.27
CA PHE A 254 6.85 -0.72 -16.76
C PHE A 254 7.93 -1.21 -17.73
N MET A 255 8.26 -0.41 -18.75
CA MET A 255 9.26 -0.78 -19.76
C MET A 255 10.70 -0.82 -19.21
N SER A 256 10.95 -0.16 -18.08
CA SER A 256 12.26 -0.21 -17.41
C SER A 256 12.51 -1.57 -16.72
N ALA A 257 11.45 -2.30 -16.37
CA ALA A 257 11.57 -3.61 -15.73
C ALA A 257 12.22 -4.63 -16.67
N GLN A 258 13.20 -5.37 -16.14
CA GLN A 258 13.95 -6.40 -16.88
C GLN A 258 13.79 -7.76 -16.19
N GLN A 259 13.18 -8.72 -16.89
CA GLN A 259 12.95 -10.07 -16.35
C GLN A 259 12.78 -11.10 -17.48
N GLY A 260 13.88 -11.64 -17.99
CA GLY A 260 13.83 -12.69 -19.01
C GLY A 260 13.18 -12.27 -20.34
N THR A 261 12.89 -13.25 -21.19
CA THR A 261 12.38 -13.03 -22.55
C THR A 261 10.91 -12.59 -22.58
N LYS A 262 10.09 -13.10 -21.66
CA LYS A 262 8.66 -12.75 -21.58
C LYS A 262 8.46 -11.29 -21.18
N GLN A 263 9.18 -10.77 -20.17
CA GLN A 263 9.18 -9.33 -19.88
C GLN A 263 9.64 -8.50 -21.08
N ALA A 264 10.67 -8.92 -21.80
CA ALA A 264 11.13 -8.21 -22.99
C ALA A 264 10.04 -8.17 -24.09
N CYS A 265 9.30 -9.26 -24.27
CA CYS A 265 8.16 -9.30 -25.18
C CYS A 265 7.05 -8.34 -24.75
N ILE A 266 6.66 -8.35 -23.47
CA ILE A 266 5.67 -7.42 -22.92
C ILE A 266 6.11 -5.97 -23.15
N ASN A 267 7.37 -5.66 -22.87
CA ASN A 267 7.91 -4.30 -23.06
C ASN A 267 7.84 -3.87 -24.53
N ASN A 268 8.15 -4.76 -25.47
CA ASN A 268 8.04 -4.47 -26.90
C ASN A 268 6.59 -4.31 -27.36
N TRP A 269 5.67 -5.14 -26.86
CA TRP A 269 4.24 -5.00 -27.11
C TRP A 269 3.71 -3.67 -26.57
N LEU A 270 4.10 -3.26 -25.36
CA LEU A 270 3.70 -1.99 -24.75
C LEU A 270 4.20 -0.79 -25.57
N LYS A 271 5.46 -0.83 -26.05
CA LYS A 271 6.03 0.19 -26.95
C LYS A 271 5.26 0.35 -28.26
N ALA A 272 4.69 -0.74 -28.77
CA ALA A 272 3.96 -0.74 -30.03
C ALA A 272 2.60 -0.02 -29.90
N GLN A 273 2.04 0.08 -28.69
CA GLN A 273 0.74 0.70 -28.45
C GLN A 273 0.81 2.23 -28.61
N ASP A 274 0.06 2.78 -29.58
CA ASP A 274 0.00 4.22 -29.86
C ASP A 274 -0.30 5.06 -28.60
N ARG A 275 -1.15 4.53 -27.71
CA ARG A 275 -1.55 5.21 -26.46
C ARG A 275 -0.38 5.46 -25.51
N PHE A 276 0.58 4.54 -25.44
CA PHE A 276 1.72 4.66 -24.53
C PHE A 276 2.92 5.37 -25.17
N ARG A 277 2.79 5.85 -26.43
CA ARG A 277 3.83 6.65 -27.09
C ARG A 277 3.94 8.08 -26.55
N LYS A 278 2.85 8.60 -25.98
CA LYS A 278 2.91 9.86 -25.25
C LYS A 278 3.37 9.56 -23.84
N ASP A 279 4.48 10.16 -23.43
CA ASP A 279 4.96 10.07 -22.05
C ASP A 279 3.84 10.48 -21.10
N GLY A 280 3.52 9.61 -20.14
CA GLY A 280 2.51 9.89 -19.14
C GLY A 280 1.87 8.64 -18.56
N VAL A 281 1.57 8.73 -17.27
CA VAL A 281 0.77 7.73 -16.55
C VAL A 281 -0.65 7.70 -17.11
N GLN A 282 -1.19 6.51 -17.36
CA GLN A 282 -2.53 6.31 -17.93
C GLN A 282 -3.38 5.47 -16.99
N ASP A 283 -4.63 5.90 -16.77
CA ASP A 283 -5.64 5.09 -16.09
C ASP A 283 -6.52 4.42 -17.15
N LEU A 284 -6.74 3.12 -17.00
CA LEU A 284 -7.55 2.29 -17.86
C LEU A 284 -8.60 1.62 -16.97
N ASP A 285 -9.86 1.60 -17.42
CA ASP A 285 -10.82 0.70 -16.79
C ASP A 285 -10.44 -0.76 -17.06
N LEU A 286 -11.04 -1.67 -16.28
CA LEU A 286 -10.67 -3.08 -16.33
C LEU A 286 -10.96 -3.72 -17.69
N ASP A 287 -12.11 -3.39 -18.31
CA ASP A 287 -12.52 -3.96 -19.60
C ASP A 287 -11.57 -3.51 -20.72
N GLU A 288 -11.16 -2.26 -20.71
CA GLU A 288 -10.19 -1.70 -21.64
C GLU A 288 -8.82 -2.38 -21.49
N TRP A 289 -8.36 -2.57 -20.24
CA TRP A 289 -7.10 -3.26 -20.00
C TRP A 289 -7.14 -4.73 -20.40
N ASP A 290 -8.22 -5.46 -20.09
CA ASP A 290 -8.42 -6.84 -20.51
C ASP A 290 -8.48 -6.97 -22.04
N SER A 291 -9.14 -6.03 -22.71
CA SER A 291 -9.14 -5.94 -24.18
C SER A 291 -7.72 -5.74 -24.72
N MET A 292 -6.90 -4.91 -24.09
CA MET A 292 -5.50 -4.75 -24.48
C MET A 292 -4.69 -6.03 -24.27
N LEU A 293 -4.81 -6.66 -23.10
CA LEU A 293 -4.12 -7.92 -22.77
C LEU A 293 -4.46 -9.04 -23.76
N SER A 294 -5.67 -9.07 -24.33
CA SER A 294 -6.04 -10.04 -25.37
C SER A 294 -5.17 -9.95 -26.63
N THR A 295 -4.56 -8.79 -26.90
CA THR A 295 -3.63 -8.59 -28.03
C THR A 295 -2.18 -8.95 -27.68
N LEU A 296 -1.84 -8.98 -26.39
CA LEU A 296 -0.52 -9.37 -25.91
C LEU A 296 -0.28 -10.87 -26.09
N GLU A 297 -1.30 -11.69 -25.83
CA GLU A 297 -1.22 -13.14 -25.96
C GLU A 297 -0.71 -13.61 -27.33
N PRO A 298 -1.33 -13.23 -28.48
CA PRO A 298 -0.80 -13.62 -29.79
C PRO A 298 0.56 -12.98 -30.10
N ALA A 299 0.87 -11.80 -29.55
CA ALA A 299 2.15 -11.13 -29.75
C ALA A 299 3.32 -11.85 -29.05
N CYS A 300 3.06 -12.48 -27.91
CA CYS A 300 4.07 -13.17 -27.11
C CYS A 300 3.97 -14.69 -27.12
N ALA A 301 2.98 -15.29 -27.77
CA ALA A 301 2.83 -16.74 -27.89
C ALA A 301 3.93 -17.43 -28.72
N GLN A 302 4.76 -16.68 -29.45
CA GLN A 302 5.85 -17.21 -30.29
C GLN A 302 7.22 -17.24 -29.58
N HIS A 303 7.28 -16.88 -28.29
CA HIS A 303 8.51 -16.72 -27.50
C HIS A 303 8.40 -17.38 -26.13
#